data_AF-A0A0D8HD26-F1
#
_entry.id   AF-A0A0D8HD26-F1
#
_cell.length_a   1.000
_cell.length_b   1.000
_cell.length_c   1.000
_cell.angle_alpha   90.00
_cell.angle_beta   90.00
_cell.angle_gamma   90.00
#
_symmetry.space_group_name_H-M   'P 1'
#
loop_
_entity.id
_entity.type
_entity.pdbx_description
1 polymer ?
#
loop_
_entity_poly.entity_id
_entity_poly.type
_entity_poly.pdbx_seq_one_letter_code
_entity_poly.pdbx_strand_id
1 'polypeptide(L)'
;MDRITEQRSSLAVLLIPLKKYVQARNAGQLIRQGQYERRPKATDKYAGVIEEAVDKSKAKVRAKAIHVRLVALGYNGSIRSTRRAVAAAKVAWRKANESYF
;
A
#
# COMPACT_ATOMS: atom_id res chain seq x y z
N MET A 1 -46.72 -7.37 -10.73
CA MET A 1 -45.31 -7.44 -11.19
C MET A 1 -44.58 -6.41 -10.37
N ASP A 2 -43.96 -6.84 -9.27
CA ASP A 2 -43.78 -6.04 -8.06
C ASP A 2 -42.44 -5.29 -8.03
N ARG A 3 -42.43 -4.13 -7.34
CA ARG A 3 -41.28 -3.22 -7.13
C ARG A 3 -40.00 -3.90 -6.57
N ILE A 4 -40.10 -5.15 -6.14
CA ILE A 4 -39.00 -5.97 -5.60
C ILE A 4 -38.03 -6.40 -6.72
N THR A 5 -38.52 -6.59 -7.95
CA THR A 5 -37.66 -7.02 -9.08
C THR A 5 -36.74 -5.91 -9.58
N GLU A 6 -37.12 -4.65 -9.40
CA GLU A 6 -36.42 -3.49 -9.95
C GLU A 6 -35.26 -3.03 -9.06
N GLN A 7 -35.41 -3.16 -7.73
CA GLN A 7 -34.36 -2.85 -6.74
C GLN A 7 -33.18 -3.83 -6.76
N ARG A 8 -33.36 -5.02 -7.37
CA ARG A 8 -32.32 -6.04 -7.54
C ARG A 8 -31.35 -5.73 -8.69
N SER A 9 -31.75 -4.90 -9.66
CA SER A 9 -30.87 -4.50 -10.77
C SER A 9 -29.78 -3.51 -10.33
N SER A 10 -29.99 -2.75 -9.26
CA SER A 10 -29.03 -1.76 -8.75
C SER A 10 -27.92 -2.31 -7.84
N LEU A 11 -27.97 -3.60 -7.46
CA LEU A 11 -26.99 -4.23 -6.54
C LEU A 11 -26.12 -5.32 -7.21
N ALA A 12 -26.25 -5.52 -8.52
CA ALA A 12 -25.59 -6.60 -9.24
C ALA A 12 -24.05 -6.48 -9.33
N VAL A 13 -23.48 -5.34 -8.92
CA VAL A 13 -22.02 -5.17 -8.79
C VAL A 13 -21.47 -5.80 -7.49
N LEU A 14 -22.33 -6.15 -6.51
CA LEU A 14 -21.90 -6.57 -5.17
C LEU A 14 -22.04 -8.06 -4.84
N LEU A 15 -22.69 -8.88 -5.68
CA LEU A 15 -22.97 -10.27 -5.31
C LEU A 15 -22.26 -11.26 -6.22
N ILE A 16 -20.99 -11.55 -5.90
CA ILE A 16 -20.46 -12.89 -6.18
C ILE A 16 -21.39 -13.87 -5.44
N PRO A 17 -22.01 -14.86 -6.11
CA PRO A 17 -22.84 -15.85 -5.42
C PRO A 17 -22.04 -16.49 -4.29
N LEU A 18 -22.59 -16.54 -3.07
CA LEU A 18 -21.92 -17.03 -1.86
C LEU A 18 -21.22 -18.38 -2.08
N LYS A 19 -21.80 -19.25 -2.91
CA LYS A 19 -21.22 -20.54 -3.29
C LYS A 19 -19.92 -20.42 -4.10
N LYS A 20 -19.82 -19.45 -5.01
CA LYS A 20 -18.57 -19.11 -5.73
C LYS A 20 -17.57 -18.44 -4.79
N TYR A 21 -18.04 -17.58 -3.87
CA TYR A 21 -17.22 -16.94 -2.86
C TYR A 21 -16.56 -17.96 -1.91
N VAL A 22 -17.32 -18.91 -1.38
CA VAL A 22 -16.83 -19.96 -0.47
C VAL A 22 -15.86 -20.91 -1.18
N GLN A 23 -16.14 -21.28 -2.44
CA GLN A 23 -15.21 -22.09 -3.23
C GLN A 23 -13.91 -21.35 -3.52
N ALA A 24 -13.98 -20.08 -3.95
CA ALA A 24 -12.79 -19.25 -4.12
C ALA A 24 -12.04 -19.06 -2.81
N ARG A 25 -12.73 -18.96 -1.66
CA ARG A 25 -12.09 -18.85 -0.33
C ARG A 25 -11.32 -20.11 0.02
N ASN A 26 -11.98 -21.26 -0.09
CA ASN A 26 -11.42 -22.55 0.26
C ASN A 26 -10.30 -22.95 -0.71
N ALA A 27 -10.35 -22.48 -1.96
CA ALA A 27 -9.28 -22.64 -2.94
C ALA A 27 -8.15 -21.59 -2.81
N GLY A 28 -8.23 -20.63 -1.88
CA GLY A 28 -7.26 -19.54 -1.73
C GLY A 28 -7.28 -18.50 -2.86
N GLN A 29 -8.33 -18.50 -3.69
CA GLN A 29 -8.53 -17.69 -4.89
C GLN A 29 -9.37 -16.43 -4.67
N LEU A 30 -9.87 -16.18 -3.45
CA LEU A 30 -10.60 -14.94 -3.17
C LEU A 30 -9.67 -13.74 -3.33
N ILE A 31 -9.98 -12.93 -4.35
CA ILE A 31 -9.22 -11.77 -4.79
C ILE A 31 -7.85 -12.22 -5.30
N ARG A 32 -7.69 -12.23 -6.64
CA ARG A 32 -6.38 -12.43 -7.26
C ARG A 32 -5.38 -11.52 -6.54
N GLN A 33 -4.48 -12.11 -5.75
CA GLN A 33 -3.36 -11.40 -5.14
C GLN A 33 -2.67 -10.64 -6.28
N GLY A 34 -2.84 -9.32 -6.33
CA GLY A 34 -2.34 -8.49 -7.43
C GLY A 34 -3.35 -7.55 -8.12
N GLN A 35 -4.67 -7.67 -7.91
CA GLN A 35 -5.65 -6.71 -8.46
C GLN A 35 -6.01 -5.54 -7.52
N TYR A 36 -5.34 -5.41 -6.38
CA TYR A 36 -5.46 -4.21 -5.57
C TYR A 36 -4.46 -3.17 -6.07
N GLU A 37 -4.91 -2.22 -6.87
CA GLU A 37 -4.11 -1.04 -7.16
C GLU A 37 -3.81 -0.31 -5.84
N ARG A 38 -2.52 -0.25 -5.50
CA ARG A 38 -2.06 0.43 -4.29
C ARG A 38 -2.49 1.88 -4.37
N ARG A 39 -3.45 2.28 -3.51
CA ARG A 39 -3.85 3.69 -3.39
C ARG A 39 -2.61 4.58 -3.22
N PRO A 40 -2.43 5.61 -4.06
CA PRO A 40 -1.31 6.52 -3.94
C PRO A 40 -1.39 7.24 -2.59
N LYS A 41 -0.25 7.32 -1.91
CA LYS A 41 -0.05 8.02 -0.65
C LYS A 41 0.69 9.32 -0.94
N ALA A 42 0.40 10.37 -0.17
CA ALA A 42 1.12 11.65 -0.28
C ALA A 42 2.66 11.50 -0.15
N THR A 43 3.13 10.45 0.52
CA THR A 43 4.56 10.17 0.67
C THR A 43 5.21 9.61 -0.59
N ASP A 44 4.44 9.08 -1.55
CA ASP A 44 4.99 8.43 -2.74
C ASP A 44 5.69 9.43 -3.67
N LYS A 45 5.22 10.68 -3.71
CA LYS A 45 5.90 11.79 -4.41
C LYS A 45 7.35 11.97 -3.95
N TYR A 46 7.65 11.57 -2.71
CA TYR A 46 8.96 11.72 -2.09
C TYR A 46 9.70 10.39 -1.90
N ALA A 47 9.24 9.31 -2.54
CA ALA A 47 9.82 7.98 -2.41
C ALA A 47 11.33 7.97 -2.73
N GLY A 48 11.73 8.61 -3.84
CA GLY A 48 13.14 8.69 -4.24
C GLY A 48 14.04 9.33 -3.18
N VAL A 49 13.60 10.44 -2.58
CA VAL A 49 14.35 11.13 -1.50
C VAL A 49 14.50 10.23 -0.27
N ILE A 50 13.46 9.47 0.07
CA ILE A 50 13.47 8.54 1.20
C ILE A 50 14.43 7.37 0.92
N GLU A 51 14.35 6.79 -0.27
CA GLU A 51 15.17 5.65 -0.70
C GLU A 51 16.65 6.03 -0.76
N GLU A 52 16.99 7.16 -1.38
CA GLU A 52 18.35 7.67 -1.43
C GLU A 52 18.92 7.92 -0.02
N ALA A 53 18.13 8.52 0.88
CA ALA A 53 18.56 8.75 2.26
C ALA A 53 18.76 7.43 3.03
N VAL A 54 17.92 6.43 2.78
CA VAL A 54 18.05 5.09 3.37
C VAL A 54 19.32 4.42 2.84
N ASP A 55 19.57 4.46 1.54
CA ASP A 55 20.71 3.82 0.89
C ASP A 55 22.04 4.43 1.35
N LYS A 56 22.18 5.77 1.29
CA LYS A 56 23.37 6.49 1.80
C LYS A 56 23.67 6.18 3.26
N SER A 57 22.64 5.88 4.05
CA SER A 57 22.78 5.56 5.48
C SER A 57 22.88 4.08 5.79
N LYS A 58 22.85 3.20 4.78
CA LYS A 58 22.75 1.74 4.94
C LYS A 58 21.62 1.36 5.91
N ALA A 59 20.44 1.94 5.70
CA ALA A 59 19.25 1.81 6.54
C ALA A 59 19.37 2.27 8.01
N LYS A 60 20.40 3.06 8.38
CA LYS A 60 20.56 3.57 9.76
C LYS A 60 19.86 4.92 10.02
N VAL A 61 19.46 5.66 8.97
CA VAL A 61 18.85 6.99 9.10
C VAL A 61 17.58 7.02 9.97
N ARG A 62 17.43 8.08 10.78
CA ARG A 62 16.23 8.31 11.61
C ARG A 62 15.12 8.94 10.77
N ALA A 63 13.89 8.44 10.93
CA ALA A 63 12.73 8.94 10.20
C ALA A 63 12.39 10.42 10.49
N LYS A 64 12.71 10.93 11.70
CA LYS A 64 12.50 12.34 12.06
C LYS A 64 13.37 13.27 11.22
N ALA A 65 14.62 12.91 10.96
CA ALA A 65 15.53 13.69 10.12
C ALA A 65 15.04 13.74 8.67
N ILE A 66 14.54 12.61 8.16
CA ILE A 66 13.91 12.56 6.82
C ILE A 66 12.64 13.43 6.80
N HIS A 67 11.80 13.37 7.84
CA HIS A 67 10.58 14.18 7.88
C HIS A 67 10.87 15.68 7.80
N VAL A 68 11.87 16.19 8.54
CA VAL A 68 12.28 17.60 8.44
C VAL A 68 12.69 17.96 7.01
N ARG A 69 13.47 17.09 6.34
CA ARG A 69 13.86 17.29 4.94
C ARG A 69 12.64 17.28 4.00
N LEU A 70 11.70 16.36 4.21
CA LEU A 70 10.48 16.28 3.40
C LEU A 70 9.61 17.53 3.57
N VAL A 71 9.46 18.03 4.80
CA VAL A 71 8.70 19.25 5.08
C VAL A 71 9.33 20.45 4.37
N ALA A 72 10.67 20.56 4.37
CA ALA A 72 11.39 21.60 3.62
C ALA A 72 11.15 21.51 2.10
N LEU A 73 10.87 20.32 1.57
CA LEU A 73 10.51 20.07 0.16
C LEU A 73 9.00 20.23 -0.13
N GLY A 74 8.21 20.67 0.85
CA GLY A 74 6.76 20.89 0.69
C GLY A 74 5.88 19.69 1.07
N TYR A 75 6.37 18.74 1.88
CA TYR A 75 5.53 17.66 2.41
C TYR A 75 4.61 18.15 3.51
N ASN A 76 3.29 18.13 3.26
CA ASN A 76 2.26 18.49 4.24
C ASN A 76 1.66 17.27 4.99
N GLY A 77 2.24 16.09 4.84
CA GLY A 77 1.73 14.88 5.48
C GLY A 77 2.23 14.71 6.93
N SER A 78 1.64 13.76 7.65
CA SER A 78 2.03 13.50 9.04
C SER A 78 3.40 12.83 9.18
N ILE A 79 4.08 13.10 10.31
CA ILE A 79 5.30 12.38 10.70
C ILE A 79 5.09 10.86 10.80
N ARG A 80 3.87 10.41 11.17
CA ARG A 80 3.54 8.98 11.20
C ARG A 80 3.61 8.36 9.80
N SER A 81 3.11 9.06 8.79
CA SER A 81 3.16 8.63 7.40
C SER A 81 4.60 8.57 6.89
N THR A 82 5.45 9.55 7.24
CA THR A 82 6.88 9.49 6.94
C THR A 82 7.55 8.30 7.62
N ARG A 83 7.29 8.07 8.92
CA ARG A 83 7.84 6.90 9.64
C ARG A 83 7.50 5.58 8.97
N ARG A 84 6.25 5.40 8.54
CA ARG A 84 5.82 4.17 7.84
C ARG A 84 6.51 4.00 6.49
N ALA A 85 6.66 5.08 5.71
CA ALA A 85 7.35 5.03 4.43
C ALA A 85 8.85 4.70 4.60
N VAL A 86 9.52 5.33 5.56
CA VAL A 86 10.93 5.05 5.88
C VAL A 86 11.10 3.60 6.34
N ALA A 87 10.20 3.07 7.17
CA ALA A 87 10.26 1.68 7.60
C ALA A 87 10.11 0.71 6.41
N ALA A 88 9.18 0.98 5.50
CA ALA A 88 9.02 0.19 4.28
C ALA A 88 10.27 0.24 3.39
N ALA A 89 10.83 1.43 3.17
CA ALA A 89 12.06 1.60 2.39
C ALA A 89 13.25 0.85 3.01
N LYS A 90 13.40 0.88 4.35
CA LYS A 90 14.43 0.09 5.05
C LYS A 90 14.24 -1.41 4.89
N VAL A 91 13.00 -1.90 4.91
CA VAL A 91 12.71 -3.32 4.67
C VAL A 91 13.06 -3.70 3.25
N ALA A 92 12.68 -2.88 2.26
CA ALA A 92 13.03 -3.11 0.86
C ALA A 92 14.56 -3.13 0.65
N TRP A 93 15.27 -2.17 1.24
CA TRP A 93 16.74 -2.11 1.21
C TRP A 93 17.38 -3.38 1.80
N ARG A 94 16.94 -3.81 2.99
CA ARG A 94 17.48 -5.04 3.61
C ARG A 94 17.23 -6.28 2.76
N LYS A 95 16.02 -6.43 2.20
CA LYS A 95 15.72 -7.55 1.30
C LYS A 95 16.63 -7.55 0.07
N ALA A 96 16.82 -6.38 -0.54
CA ALA A 96 17.71 -6.23 -1.68
C ALA A 96 19.15 -6.62 -1.31
N ASN A 97 19.65 -6.22 -0.13
CA ASN A 97 21.00 -6.54 0.33
C ASN A 97 21.17 -7.97 0.88
N GLU A 98 20.10 -8.61 1.37
CA GLU A 98 20.10 -9.98 1.89
C GLU A 98 20.06 -11.01 0.74
N SER A 99 19.39 -10.70 -0.37
CA SER A 99 19.36 -11.56 -1.57
C SER A 99 20.68 -11.64 -2.36
N TYR A 100 21.76 -11.03 -1.87
CA TYR A 100 23.11 -11.14 -2.45
C TYR A 100 24.01 -12.16 -1.73
N PHE A 101 23.48 -12.92 -0.76
CA PHE A 101 24.21 -13.96 -0.03
C PHE A 101 23.47 -15.31 -0.14
#